data_AF-A0A964IXQ8-F1
#
_entry.id   AF-A0A964IXQ8-F1
#
_cell.length_a   1.000
_cell.length_b   1.000
_cell.length_c   1.000
_cell.angle_alpha   90.00
_cell.angle_beta   90.00
_cell.angle_gamma   90.00
#
_symmetry.space_group_name_H-M   'P 1'
#
loop_
_entity.id
_entity.type
_entity.pdbx_description
1 polymer ?
#
loop_
_entity_poly.entity_id
_entity_poly.type
_entity_poly.pdbx_seq_one_letter_code
_entity_poly.pdbx_strand_id
1 'polypeptide(L)'
;MAAVLAFLGILFVSMVVALLAAFQLGDFFGANSEFPLVIAGVMGFTVLALGVFAIAYTLTRRADAFTVAVLILAVLALAPVALPGLVQKIADRSTIPYTVGIENTHITLELVIPALLAVLVQWGLVRRRWLRDAGEEELTRWPWITTGAAGLAILNPFGLAFLQATWKHSPSDLIWQFTATVTAVVLGTLLVMAWIECYIRERMLSRRHKEPAPSHHAATPS
;
A
#
# COMPACT_ATOMS: atom_id res chain seq x y z
N MET A 1 5.49 20.52 -17.29
CA MET A 1 6.34 20.66 -16.08
C MET A 1 5.60 20.34 -14.78
N ALA A 2 4.40 20.91 -14.53
CA ALA A 2 3.61 20.63 -13.32
C ALA A 2 3.25 19.13 -13.14
N ALA A 3 3.02 18.39 -14.23
CA ALA A 3 2.85 16.93 -14.20
C ALA A 3 4.05 16.22 -13.56
N VAL A 4 5.23 16.43 -14.14
CA VAL A 4 6.50 15.83 -13.71
C VAL A 4 6.81 16.14 -12.25
N LEU A 5 6.69 17.40 -11.83
CA LEU A 5 6.97 17.81 -10.44
C LEU A 5 6.07 17.10 -9.42
N ALA A 6 4.79 16.92 -9.71
CA ALA A 6 3.92 16.21 -8.79
C ALA A 6 4.14 14.68 -8.83
N PHE A 7 4.54 14.07 -9.94
CA PHE A 7 4.99 12.67 -9.92
C PHE A 7 6.29 12.49 -9.14
N LEU A 8 7.23 13.45 -9.20
CA LEU A 8 8.41 13.48 -8.35
C LEU A 8 8.05 13.65 -6.87
N GLY A 9 7.08 14.51 -6.54
CA GLY A 9 6.57 14.65 -5.19
C GLY A 9 5.92 13.34 -4.68
N ILE A 10 5.15 12.66 -5.52
CA ILE A 10 4.56 11.35 -5.22
C ILE A 10 5.65 10.31 -4.98
N LEU A 11 6.67 10.27 -5.85
CA LEU A 11 7.83 9.39 -5.69
C LEU A 11 8.46 9.63 -4.32
N PHE A 12 8.80 10.88 -4.03
CA PHE A 12 9.48 11.27 -2.80
C PHE A 12 8.68 10.87 -1.56
N VAL A 13 7.39 11.21 -1.49
CA VAL A 13 6.53 10.86 -0.36
C VAL A 13 6.42 9.34 -0.20
N SER A 14 6.18 8.61 -1.29
CA SER A 14 6.10 7.14 -1.23
C SER A 14 7.41 6.49 -0.80
N MET A 15 8.55 7.03 -1.26
CA MET A 15 9.87 6.55 -0.92
C MET A 15 10.19 6.79 0.56
N VAL A 16 9.86 7.97 1.10
CA VAL A 16 10.04 8.27 2.52
C VAL A 16 9.23 7.31 3.38
N VAL A 17 7.95 7.08 3.05
CA VAL A 17 7.11 6.13 3.80
C VAL A 17 7.66 4.71 3.73
N ALA A 18 8.07 4.26 2.54
CA ALA A 18 8.63 2.92 2.36
C ALA A 18 9.96 2.74 3.10
N LEU A 19 10.85 3.74 3.06
CA LEU A 19 12.11 3.69 3.77
C LEU A 19 11.89 3.69 5.28
N LEU A 20 11.00 4.53 5.82
CA LEU A 20 10.66 4.51 7.24
C LEU A 20 10.13 3.13 7.68
N ALA A 21 9.26 2.53 6.86
CA ALA A 21 8.76 1.18 7.09
C ALA A 21 9.90 0.13 7.09
N ALA A 22 10.79 0.22 6.11
CA ALA A 22 11.93 -0.68 5.99
C ALA A 22 12.86 -0.54 7.20
N PHE A 23 13.29 0.68 7.55
CA PHE A 23 14.14 0.96 8.72
C PHE A 23 13.53 0.40 10.00
N GLN A 24 12.23 0.66 10.22
CA GLN A 24 11.56 0.16 11.40
C GLN A 24 11.50 -1.37 11.47
N LEU A 25 11.28 -2.05 10.35
CA LEU A 25 11.28 -3.51 10.27
C LEU A 25 12.70 -4.09 10.44
N GLY A 26 13.70 -3.47 9.81
CA GLY A 26 15.10 -3.87 9.91
C GLY A 26 15.64 -3.74 11.34
N ASP A 27 15.32 -2.63 12.02
CA ASP A 27 15.64 -2.45 13.44
C ASP A 27 14.93 -3.49 14.32
N PHE A 28 13.67 -3.80 14.00
CA PHE A 28 12.85 -4.74 14.77
C PHE A 28 13.31 -6.19 14.63
N PHE A 29 13.72 -6.62 13.43
CA PHE A 29 14.21 -7.98 13.18
C PHE A 29 15.72 -8.13 13.38
N GLY A 30 16.46 -7.03 13.55
CA GLY A 30 17.91 -7.04 13.74
C GLY A 30 18.69 -7.39 12.47
N ALA A 31 18.08 -7.27 11.28
CA ALA A 31 18.62 -7.70 9.99
C ALA A 31 19.57 -6.66 9.33
N ASN A 32 20.39 -5.97 10.13
CA ASN A 32 21.17 -4.80 9.71
C ASN A 32 22.17 -5.08 8.57
N SER A 33 22.63 -6.31 8.38
CA SER A 33 23.57 -6.69 7.32
C SER A 33 22.92 -6.93 5.95
N GLU A 34 21.66 -7.37 5.92
CA GLU A 34 20.89 -7.66 4.69
C GLU A 34 20.11 -6.43 4.19
N PHE A 35 20.00 -5.46 5.08
CA PHE A 35 19.25 -4.22 4.95
C PHE A 35 19.53 -3.40 3.67
N PRO A 36 20.77 -3.27 3.16
CA PRO A 36 21.01 -2.53 1.92
C PRO A 36 20.33 -3.15 0.69
N LEU A 37 20.23 -4.48 0.65
CA LEU A 37 19.66 -5.21 -0.47
C LEU A 37 18.13 -5.14 -0.45
N VAL A 38 17.54 -5.19 0.74
CA VAL A 38 16.12 -4.93 0.97
C VAL A 38 15.77 -3.49 0.55
N ILE A 39 16.52 -2.49 1.01
CA ILE A 39 16.31 -1.09 0.62
C ILE A 39 16.36 -0.94 -0.90
N ALA A 40 17.39 -1.48 -1.55
CA ALA A 40 17.53 -1.39 -3.00
C ALA A 40 16.33 -2.02 -3.73
N GLY A 41 15.84 -3.16 -3.24
CA GLY A 41 14.64 -3.83 -3.76
C GLY A 41 13.38 -2.97 -3.61
N VAL A 42 13.15 -2.43 -2.42
CA VAL A 42 12.00 -1.55 -2.13
C VAL A 42 12.06 -0.28 -2.98
N MET A 43 13.23 0.35 -3.11
CA MET A 43 13.42 1.53 -3.95
C MET A 43 13.15 1.23 -5.43
N GLY A 44 13.71 0.13 -5.95
CA GLY A 44 13.50 -0.29 -7.32
C GLY A 44 12.03 -0.58 -7.63
N PHE A 45 11.35 -1.30 -6.72
CA PHE A 45 9.93 -1.57 -6.83
C PHE A 45 9.08 -0.30 -6.75
N THR A 46 9.41 0.64 -5.87
CA THR A 46 8.71 1.92 -5.73
C THR A 46 8.78 2.76 -7.00
N VAL A 47 9.95 2.80 -7.66
CA VAL A 47 10.13 3.47 -8.96
C VAL A 47 9.33 2.77 -10.06
N LEU A 48 9.36 1.44 -10.11
CA LEU A 48 8.60 0.65 -11.06
C LEU A 48 7.09 0.87 -10.91
N ALA A 49 6.58 0.82 -9.68
CA ALA A 49 5.19 1.06 -9.34
C ALA A 49 4.73 2.45 -9.81
N LEU A 50 5.57 3.48 -9.58
CA LEU A 50 5.27 4.82 -10.07
C LEU A 50 5.22 4.88 -11.59
N GLY A 51 6.12 4.17 -12.28
CA GLY A 51 6.09 4.04 -13.74
C GLY A 51 4.77 3.45 -14.24
N VAL A 52 4.30 2.37 -13.61
CA VAL A 52 2.99 1.76 -13.92
C VAL A 52 1.84 2.75 -13.68
N PHE A 53 1.84 3.47 -12.57
CA PHE A 53 0.83 4.49 -12.29
C PHE A 53 0.89 5.67 -13.25
N ALA A 54 2.08 6.10 -13.67
CA ALA A 54 2.25 7.15 -14.65
C ALA A 54 1.68 6.74 -16.01
N ILE A 55 1.96 5.50 -16.45
CA ILE A 55 1.39 4.93 -17.67
C ILE A 55 -0.14 4.87 -17.56
N ALA A 56 -0.67 4.28 -16.48
CA ALA A 56 -2.10 4.20 -16.24
C ALA A 56 -2.76 5.59 -16.27
N TYR A 57 -2.14 6.57 -15.63
CA TYR A 57 -2.62 7.96 -15.60
C TYR A 57 -2.69 8.58 -17.00
N THR A 58 -1.72 8.30 -17.88
CA THR A 58 -1.73 8.82 -19.26
C THR A 58 -2.73 8.13 -20.19
N LEU A 59 -3.01 6.84 -19.96
CA LEU A 59 -3.81 6.03 -20.88
C LEU A 59 -5.30 5.94 -20.52
N THR A 60 -5.66 6.18 -19.26
CA THR A 60 -6.99 5.82 -18.76
C THR A 60 -7.90 7.02 -18.54
N ARG A 61 -9.16 6.88 -18.97
CA ARG A 61 -10.25 7.84 -18.73
C ARG A 61 -11.15 7.44 -17.55
N ARG A 62 -10.84 6.35 -16.86
CA ARG A 62 -11.66 5.79 -15.77
C ARG A 62 -10.83 5.63 -14.52
N ALA A 63 -11.37 6.05 -13.38
CA ALA A 63 -10.72 5.91 -12.08
C ALA A 63 -10.47 4.45 -11.68
N ASP A 64 -11.24 3.50 -12.20
CA ASP A 64 -11.15 2.07 -11.86
C ASP A 64 -9.85 1.43 -12.34
N ALA A 65 -9.24 1.97 -13.40
CA ALA A 65 -7.98 1.45 -13.91
C ALA A 65 -6.84 1.60 -12.89
N PHE A 66 -6.89 2.62 -12.03
CA PHE A 66 -5.93 2.76 -10.92
C PHE A 66 -6.10 1.68 -9.86
N THR A 67 -7.33 1.23 -9.61
CA THR A 67 -7.60 0.12 -8.70
C THR A 67 -7.02 -1.18 -9.26
N VAL A 68 -7.21 -1.44 -10.55
CA VAL A 68 -6.61 -2.60 -11.23
C VAL A 68 -5.09 -2.54 -11.18
N ALA A 69 -4.49 -1.37 -11.43
CA ALA A 69 -3.04 -1.18 -11.34
C ALA A 69 -2.49 -1.46 -9.93
N VAL A 70 -3.17 -0.98 -8.87
CA VAL A 70 -2.82 -1.33 -7.49
C VAL A 70 -2.86 -2.83 -7.27
N LEU A 71 -3.94 -3.50 -7.69
CA LEU A 71 -4.09 -4.93 -7.46
C LEU A 71 -2.99 -5.73 -8.16
N ILE A 72 -2.66 -5.38 -9.41
CA ILE A 72 -1.55 -5.99 -10.15
C ILE A 72 -0.22 -5.76 -9.42
N LEU A 73 0.04 -4.53 -8.98
CA LEU A 73 1.26 -4.19 -8.24
C LEU A 73 1.33 -4.88 -6.88
N ALA A 74 0.21 -5.04 -6.18
CA ALA A 74 0.14 -5.75 -4.91
C ALA A 74 0.44 -7.26 -5.10
N VAL A 75 -0.12 -7.88 -6.15
CA VAL A 75 0.21 -9.26 -6.52
C VAL A 75 1.69 -9.37 -6.91
N LEU A 76 2.23 -8.40 -7.64
CA LEU A 76 3.64 -8.37 -8.01
C LEU A 76 4.56 -8.20 -6.79
N ALA A 77 4.16 -7.38 -5.81
CA ALA A 77 4.88 -7.22 -4.54
C ALA A 77 4.92 -8.52 -3.72
N LEU A 78 3.91 -9.39 -3.89
CA LEU A 78 3.85 -10.71 -3.26
C LEU A 78 4.60 -11.80 -4.04
N ALA A 79 4.95 -11.56 -5.31
CA ALA A 79 5.65 -12.55 -6.13
C ALA A 79 6.97 -13.06 -5.50
N PRO A 80 7.80 -12.24 -4.82
CA PRO A 80 8.98 -12.73 -4.11
C PRO A 80 8.66 -13.77 -3.02
N VAL A 81 7.49 -13.70 -2.38
CA VAL A 81 7.04 -14.68 -1.37
C VAL A 81 6.79 -16.05 -2.01
N ALA A 82 6.26 -16.06 -3.24
CA ALA A 82 5.92 -17.27 -3.98
C ALA A 82 7.12 -17.89 -4.73
N LEU A 83 8.26 -17.19 -4.79
CA LEU A 83 9.48 -17.63 -5.47
C LEU A 83 10.49 -18.16 -4.44
N PRO A 84 10.43 -19.45 -4.08
CA PRO A 84 11.29 -20.02 -3.03
C PRO A 84 12.79 -19.83 -3.31
N GLY A 85 13.21 -19.67 -4.57
CA GLY A 85 14.62 -19.46 -4.93
C GLY A 85 15.12 -18.02 -4.83
N LEU A 86 14.24 -17.00 -4.74
CA LEU A 86 14.67 -15.60 -4.70
C LEU A 86 15.10 -15.22 -3.27
N VAL A 87 14.28 -15.61 -2.28
CA VAL A 87 14.59 -15.43 -0.86
C VAL A 87 15.81 -16.26 -0.47
N GLN A 88 15.92 -17.50 -0.95
CA GLN A 88 17.10 -18.35 -0.73
C GLN A 88 18.39 -17.71 -1.25
N LYS A 89 18.37 -17.10 -2.45
CA LYS A 89 19.56 -16.41 -3.01
C LYS A 89 19.98 -15.18 -2.20
N ILE A 90 19.05 -14.52 -1.52
CA ILE A 90 19.35 -13.40 -0.62
C ILE A 90 19.95 -13.95 0.67
N ALA A 91 19.34 -14.99 1.24
CA ALA A 91 19.84 -15.69 2.42
C ALA A 91 21.25 -16.28 2.21
N ASP A 92 21.54 -16.84 1.03
CA ASP A 92 22.86 -17.39 0.67
C ASP A 92 23.97 -16.33 0.62
N ARG A 93 23.62 -15.04 0.55
CA ARG A 93 24.57 -13.91 0.67
C ARG A 93 24.69 -13.38 2.10
N SER A 94 23.87 -13.87 3.03
CA SER A 94 23.94 -13.47 4.44
C SER A 94 25.14 -14.13 5.12
N THR A 95 25.86 -13.35 5.91
CA THR A 95 26.99 -13.82 6.73
C THR A 95 26.57 -14.25 8.13
N ILE A 96 25.26 -14.31 8.43
CA ILE A 96 24.75 -14.66 9.76
C ILE A 96 24.57 -16.20 9.87
N PRO A 97 25.32 -16.91 10.74
CA PRO A 97 25.34 -18.36 10.74
C PRO A 97 24.23 -19.07 11.56
N TYR A 98 23.23 -18.35 12.09
CA TYR A 98 22.32 -18.91 13.11
C TYR A 98 20.82 -18.57 12.96
N THR A 99 20.18 -18.75 11.79
CA THR A 99 18.70 -18.90 11.75
C THR A 99 18.14 -19.49 10.44
N VAL A 100 18.61 -20.68 10.04
CA VAL A 100 18.08 -21.39 8.86
C VAL A 100 16.58 -21.71 9.05
N GLY A 101 15.71 -20.99 8.32
CA GLY A 101 14.26 -21.23 8.25
C GLY A 101 13.34 -20.11 8.77
N ILE A 102 13.84 -19.23 9.66
CA ILE A 102 13.06 -18.08 10.19
C ILE A 102 13.43 -16.77 9.45
N GLU A 103 14.67 -16.65 8.97
CA GLU A 103 15.18 -15.50 8.19
C GLU A 103 14.35 -15.22 6.93
N ASN A 104 14.00 -16.25 6.16
CA ASN A 104 13.24 -16.10 4.92
C ASN A 104 11.93 -15.32 5.13
N THR A 105 11.29 -15.56 6.27
CA THR A 105 10.01 -14.97 6.65
C THR A 105 10.18 -13.49 7.04
N HIS A 106 11.27 -13.14 7.74
CA HIS A 106 11.60 -11.76 8.11
C HIS A 106 12.00 -10.92 6.89
N ILE A 107 12.92 -11.43 6.07
CA ILE A 107 13.34 -10.80 4.81
C ILE A 107 12.13 -10.55 3.90
N THR A 108 11.21 -11.52 3.84
CA THR A 108 9.98 -11.38 3.05
C THR A 108 9.10 -10.23 3.56
N LEU A 109 8.88 -10.11 4.87
CA LEU A 109 8.10 -9.00 5.42
C LEU A 109 8.78 -7.65 5.21
N GLU A 110 10.10 -7.59 5.44
CA GLU A 110 10.90 -6.40 5.23
C GLU A 110 10.86 -5.88 3.79
N LEU A 111 10.61 -6.77 2.83
CA LEU A 111 10.48 -6.40 1.42
C LEU A 111 9.03 -6.09 1.03
N VAL A 112 8.09 -6.94 1.44
CA VAL A 112 6.68 -6.86 1.04
C VAL A 112 5.96 -5.68 1.69
N ILE A 113 6.12 -5.49 3.01
CA ILE A 113 5.37 -4.46 3.74
C ILE A 113 5.70 -3.05 3.21
N PRO A 114 6.98 -2.64 3.12
CA PRO A 114 7.33 -1.34 2.58
C PRO A 114 6.88 -1.15 1.13
N ALA A 115 6.99 -2.19 0.30
CA ALA A 115 6.55 -2.16 -1.09
C ALA A 115 5.04 -1.92 -1.22
N LEU A 116 4.22 -2.61 -0.42
CA LEU A 116 2.77 -2.42 -0.41
C LEU A 116 2.38 -1.03 0.11
N LEU A 117 3.04 -0.53 1.15
CA LEU A 117 2.84 0.83 1.64
C LEU A 117 3.17 1.88 0.58
N ALA A 118 4.28 1.71 -0.15
CA ALA A 118 4.64 2.58 -1.26
C ALA A 118 3.54 2.63 -2.32
N VAL A 119 3.03 1.47 -2.74
CA VAL A 119 1.96 1.35 -3.75
C VAL A 119 0.67 2.01 -3.26
N LEU A 120 0.28 1.81 -2.00
CA LEU A 120 -0.92 2.44 -1.42
C LEU A 120 -0.81 3.97 -1.41
N VAL A 121 0.34 4.51 -1.01
CA VAL A 121 0.60 5.95 -1.02
C VAL A 121 0.55 6.50 -2.45
N GLN A 122 1.23 5.84 -3.39
CA GLN A 122 1.24 6.25 -4.79
C GLN A 122 -0.16 6.24 -5.39
N TRP A 123 -0.93 5.18 -5.17
CA TRP A 123 -2.31 5.09 -5.61
C TRP A 123 -3.16 6.24 -5.08
N GLY A 124 -3.13 6.49 -3.77
CA GLY A 124 -3.91 7.56 -3.15
C GLY A 124 -3.61 8.93 -3.76
N LEU A 125 -2.32 9.23 -3.99
CA LEU A 125 -1.90 10.50 -4.54
C LEU A 125 -2.18 10.64 -6.06
N VAL A 126 -1.86 9.62 -6.86
CA VAL A 126 -2.08 9.63 -8.31
C VAL A 126 -3.57 9.72 -8.62
N ARG A 127 -4.38 8.94 -7.91
CA ARG A 127 -5.83 8.92 -8.09
C ARG A 127 -6.46 10.24 -7.67
N ARG A 128 -5.99 10.85 -6.57
CA ARG A 128 -6.44 12.19 -6.16
C ARG A 128 -6.14 13.23 -7.23
N ARG A 129 -4.92 13.20 -7.77
CA ARG A 129 -4.53 14.11 -8.84
C ARG A 129 -5.46 13.96 -10.03
N TRP A 130 -5.67 12.74 -10.50
CA TRP A 130 -6.57 12.45 -11.61
C TRP A 130 -7.99 12.98 -11.35
N LEU A 131 -8.53 12.78 -10.14
CA LEU A 131 -9.85 13.31 -9.77
C LEU A 131 -9.89 14.84 -9.77
N ARG A 132 -8.84 15.53 -9.31
CA ARG A 132 -8.76 16.99 -9.38
C ARG A 132 -8.73 17.49 -10.81
N ASP A 133 -7.92 16.86 -11.66
CA ASP A 133 -7.80 17.23 -13.07
C ASP A 133 -9.12 16.97 -13.83
N ALA A 134 -9.92 16.01 -13.37
CA ALA A 134 -11.27 15.72 -13.87
C ALA A 134 -12.37 16.66 -13.28
N GLY A 135 -12.03 17.59 -12.39
CA GLY A 135 -12.99 18.50 -11.75
C GLY A 135 -13.81 17.87 -10.61
N GLU A 136 -13.41 16.69 -10.12
CA GLU A 136 -14.09 15.92 -9.07
C GLU A 136 -13.46 16.14 -7.68
N GLU A 137 -13.20 17.39 -7.29
CA GLU A 137 -12.44 17.73 -6.08
C GLU A 137 -13.13 17.29 -4.77
N GLU A 138 -14.46 17.25 -4.72
CA GLU A 138 -15.22 16.85 -3.53
C GLU A 138 -14.94 15.40 -3.11
N LEU A 139 -14.63 14.53 -4.07
CA LEU A 139 -14.31 13.11 -3.84
C LEU A 139 -12.88 12.88 -3.31
N THR A 140 -12.09 13.95 -3.13
CA THR A 140 -10.69 13.88 -2.70
C THR A 140 -10.45 13.97 -1.20
N ARG A 141 -11.48 14.30 -0.40
CA ARG A 141 -11.32 14.57 1.05
C ARG A 141 -11.27 13.33 1.94
N TRP A 142 -11.72 12.17 1.46
CA TRP A 142 -12.15 11.09 2.37
C TRP A 142 -11.25 9.84 2.57
N PRO A 143 -10.32 9.39 1.70
CA PRO A 143 -9.76 8.03 1.87
C PRO A 143 -8.45 7.96 2.70
N TRP A 144 -8.09 9.01 3.43
CA TRP A 144 -6.83 9.03 4.20
C TRP A 144 -6.95 8.42 5.59
N ILE A 145 -8.17 8.30 6.13
CA ILE A 145 -8.34 7.76 7.48
C ILE A 145 -8.03 6.27 7.50
N THR A 146 -8.57 5.49 6.55
CA THR A 146 -8.27 4.05 6.41
C THR A 146 -6.82 3.79 6.01
N THR A 147 -6.29 4.53 5.02
CA THR A 147 -4.89 4.39 4.60
C THR A 147 -3.92 4.82 5.71
N GLY A 148 -4.24 5.91 6.41
CA GLY A 148 -3.47 6.40 7.55
C GLY A 148 -3.55 5.50 8.77
N ALA A 149 -4.73 4.94 9.07
CA ALA A 149 -4.92 3.98 10.15
C ALA A 149 -4.23 2.64 9.86
N ALA A 150 -4.30 2.15 8.62
CA ALA A 150 -3.55 0.96 8.20
C ALA A 150 -2.04 1.20 8.24
N GLY A 151 -1.57 2.36 7.77
CA GLY A 151 -0.18 2.78 7.88
C GLY A 151 0.27 2.89 9.34
N LEU A 152 -0.52 3.51 10.21
CA LEU A 152 -0.25 3.59 11.65
C LEU A 152 -0.24 2.22 12.32
N ALA A 153 -1.16 1.32 11.95
CA ALA A 153 -1.20 -0.02 12.51
C ALA A 153 0.05 -0.83 12.14
N ILE A 154 0.55 -0.67 10.91
CA ILE A 154 1.73 -1.40 10.40
C ILE A 154 3.05 -0.76 10.89
N LEU A 155 3.09 0.57 11.00
CA LEU A 155 4.28 1.34 11.40
C LEU A 155 4.34 1.63 12.91
N ASN A 156 3.45 1.03 13.71
CA ASN A 156 3.55 1.13 15.15
C ASN A 156 4.31 -0.09 15.69
N PRO A 157 5.34 0.08 16.54
CA PRO A 157 6.03 -1.04 17.19
C PRO A 157 5.07 -2.03 17.89
N PHE A 158 3.94 -1.54 18.41
CA PHE A 158 2.90 -2.41 18.97
C PHE A 158 2.21 -3.29 17.91
N GLY A 159 1.96 -2.76 16.71
CA GLY A 159 1.37 -3.54 15.62
C GLY A 159 2.34 -4.56 15.04
N LEU A 160 3.62 -4.20 14.92
CA LEU A 160 4.68 -5.13 14.52
C LEU A 160 4.89 -6.26 15.53
N ALA A 161 4.87 -5.93 16.83
CA ALA A 161 4.92 -6.93 17.90
C ALA A 161 3.73 -7.90 17.84
N PHE A 162 2.52 -7.41 17.53
CA PHE A 162 1.33 -8.25 17.35
C PHE A 162 1.43 -9.17 16.13
N LEU A 163 1.91 -8.65 14.99
CA LEU A 163 2.13 -9.43 13.78
C LEU A 163 3.19 -10.53 14.00
N GLN A 164 4.29 -10.20 14.68
CA GLN A 164 5.33 -11.18 15.01
C GLN A 164 4.82 -12.25 15.98
N ALA A 165 4.04 -11.87 16.99
CA ALA A 165 3.43 -12.81 17.93
C ALA A 165 2.44 -13.76 17.24
N THR A 166 1.73 -13.28 16.21
CA THR A 166 0.80 -14.08 15.40
C THR A 166 1.54 -15.04 14.45
N TRP A 167 2.82 -14.81 14.15
CA TRP A 167 3.61 -15.66 13.24
C TRP A 167 4.51 -16.68 13.93
N LYS A 168 4.94 -16.45 15.17
CA LYS A 168 5.61 -17.49 15.97
C LYS A 168 4.56 -18.51 16.43
N HIS A 169 4.31 -19.49 15.56
CA HIS A 169 3.31 -20.52 15.78
C HIS A 169 3.81 -21.52 16.83
N SER A 170 3.21 -21.47 18.03
CA SER A 170 3.28 -22.55 19.00
C SER A 170 1.84 -23.05 19.23
N PRO A 171 1.49 -24.27 18.79
CA PRO A 171 0.10 -24.75 18.79
C PRO A 171 -0.50 -24.91 20.19
N SER A 172 0.30 -24.81 21.25
CA SER A 172 -0.13 -24.84 22.66
C SER A 172 -0.14 -23.46 23.33
N ASP A 173 0.13 -22.37 22.60
CA ASP A 173 0.33 -21.06 23.21
C ASP A 173 -0.95 -20.22 23.15
N LEU A 174 -1.60 -20.06 24.31
CA LEU A 174 -2.82 -19.27 24.51
C LEU A 174 -2.64 -17.81 24.05
N ILE A 175 -1.39 -17.29 24.14
CA ILE A 175 -1.02 -15.95 23.71
C ILE A 175 -1.09 -15.82 22.17
N TRP A 176 -0.76 -16.88 21.42
CA TRP A 176 -0.87 -16.89 19.97
C TRP A 176 -2.33 -16.79 19.52
N GLN A 177 -3.24 -17.56 20.13
CA GLN A 177 -4.66 -17.52 19.79
C GLN A 177 -5.27 -16.14 20.06
N PHE A 178 -4.92 -15.53 21.19
CA PHE A 178 -5.37 -14.19 21.54
C PHE A 178 -4.85 -13.14 20.55
N THR A 179 -3.54 -13.15 20.26
CA THR A 179 -2.92 -12.19 19.33
C THR A 179 -3.44 -12.36 17.90
N ALA A 180 -3.60 -13.58 17.42
CA ALA A 180 -4.21 -13.86 16.12
C ALA A 180 -5.65 -13.35 16.03
N THR A 181 -6.45 -13.54 17.08
CA THR A 181 -7.84 -13.06 17.13
C THR A 181 -7.91 -11.54 17.10
N VAL A 182 -7.08 -10.86 17.89
CA VAL A 182 -7.02 -9.39 17.90
C VAL A 182 -6.57 -8.85 16.54
N THR A 183 -5.52 -9.43 15.94
CA THR A 183 -5.05 -9.07 14.60
C THR A 183 -6.15 -9.27 13.55
N ALA A 184 -6.86 -10.41 13.59
CA ALA A 184 -7.98 -10.69 12.69
C ALA A 184 -9.15 -9.72 12.87
N VAL A 185 -9.46 -9.33 14.11
CA VAL A 185 -10.50 -8.33 14.41
C VAL A 185 -10.11 -6.95 13.89
N VAL A 186 -8.86 -6.53 14.09
CA VAL A 186 -8.36 -5.25 13.58
C VAL A 186 -8.37 -5.22 12.05
N LEU A 187 -7.85 -6.26 11.41
CA LEU A 187 -7.87 -6.40 9.94
C LEU A 187 -9.31 -6.44 9.41
N GLY A 188 -10.20 -7.19 10.06
CA GLY A 188 -11.62 -7.26 9.71
C GLY A 188 -12.30 -5.90 9.83
N THR A 189 -12.00 -5.14 10.89
CA THR A 189 -12.55 -3.80 11.10
C THR A 189 -12.05 -2.81 10.04
N LEU A 190 -10.77 -2.87 9.69
CA LEU A 190 -10.18 -2.06 8.62
C LEU A 190 -10.77 -2.42 7.26
N LEU A 191 -11.00 -3.72 6.98
CA LEU A 191 -11.66 -4.19 5.76
C LEU A 191 -13.10 -3.72 5.67
N VAL A 192 -13.86 -3.76 6.77
CA VAL A 192 -15.23 -3.27 6.83
C VAL A 192 -15.26 -1.76 6.61
N MET A 193 -14.36 -1.00 7.25
CA MET A 193 -14.24 0.44 6.99
C MET A 193 -13.91 0.73 5.52
N ALA A 194 -12.93 0.04 4.96
CA ALA A 194 -12.54 0.18 3.55
C ALA A 194 -13.69 -0.19 2.60
N TRP A 195 -14.46 -1.24 2.91
CA TRP A 195 -15.66 -1.63 2.16
C TRP A 195 -16.71 -0.51 2.21
N ILE A 196 -17.05 -0.03 3.41
CA ILE A 196 -18.06 1.02 3.59
C ILE A 196 -17.65 2.27 2.80
N GLU A 197 -16.38 2.66 2.84
CA GLU A 197 -15.85 3.76 2.03
C GLU A 197 -16.02 3.51 0.53
N CYS A 198 -15.71 2.31 0.04
CA CYS A 198 -15.88 1.95 -1.37
C CYS A 198 -17.36 1.99 -1.79
N TYR A 199 -18.25 1.43 -0.97
CA TYR A 199 -19.69 1.38 -1.25
C TYR A 199 -20.32 2.78 -1.27
N ILE A 200 -19.99 3.63 -0.30
CA ILE A 200 -20.46 5.02 -0.25
C ILE A 200 -20.00 5.78 -1.51
N ARG A 201 -18.75 5.57 -1.94
CA ARG A 201 -18.21 6.15 -3.18
C ARG A 201 -19.00 5.71 -4.40
N GLU A 202 -19.22 4.42 -4.58
CA GLU A 202 -19.83 3.88 -5.80
C GLU A 202 -21.28 4.38 -5.92
N ARG A 203 -21.96 4.50 -4.78
CA ARG A 203 -23.28 5.10 -4.69
C ARG A 203 -23.29 6.59 -5.04
N MET A 204 -22.29 7.37 -4.60
CA MET A 204 -22.17 8.79 -4.96
C MET A 204 -21.89 8.99 -6.44
N LEU A 205 -20.98 8.21 -7.03
CA LEU A 205 -20.67 8.25 -8.46
C LEU A 205 -21.88 7.87 -9.33
N SER A 206 -22.61 6.83 -8.93
CA SER A 206 -23.81 6.35 -9.64
C SER A 206 -24.97 7.36 -9.62
N ARG A 207 -25.07 8.20 -8.58
CA ARG A 207 -26.09 9.26 -8.50
C ARG A 207 -25.80 10.40 -9.46
N ARG A 208 -24.55 10.83 -9.58
CA ARG A 208 -24.18 11.91 -10.51
C ARG A 208 -24.32 11.53 -11.98
N HIS A 209 -24.04 10.27 -12.36
CA HIS A 209 -24.30 9.81 -13.73
C HIS A 209 -25.79 9.76 -14.10
N LYS A 210 -26.69 9.78 -13.10
CA LYS A 210 -28.15 9.75 -13.31
C LYS A 210 -28.79 11.12 -13.29
N GLU A 211 -28.14 12.16 -12.79
CA GLU A 211 -28.67 13.53 -12.89
C GLU A 211 -28.39 14.05 -14.31
N PRO A 212 -29.42 14.22 -15.17
CA PRO A 212 -29.23 14.88 -16.45
C PRO A 212 -28.71 16.30 -16.17
N ALA A 213 -27.72 16.73 -16.96
CA ALA A 213 -27.13 18.05 -16.84
C ALA A 213 -28.25 19.10 -16.74
N PRO A 214 -28.19 20.03 -15.77
CA PRO A 214 -29.19 21.08 -15.65
C PRO A 214 -29.26 21.78 -17.01
N SER A 215 -30.39 21.61 -17.69
CA SER A 215 -30.68 22.31 -18.92
C SER A 215 -30.50 23.79 -18.59
N HIS A 216 -29.48 24.42 -19.16
CA HIS A 216 -29.34 25.85 -19.17
C HIS A 216 -30.62 26.40 -19.80
N HIS A 217 -31.59 26.74 -18.96
CA HIS A 217 -32.73 27.55 -19.36
C HIS A 217 -32.11 28.87 -19.80
N ALA A 218 -32.06 29.04 -21.11
CA ALA A 218 -31.73 30.28 -21.77
C ALA A 218 -32.59 31.37 -21.15
N ALA A 219 -31.97 32.21 -20.32
CA ALA A 219 -32.54 33.48 -19.94
C ALA A 219 -32.58 34.32 -21.22
N THR A 220 -33.73 34.35 -21.88
CA THR A 220 -34.03 35.32 -22.92
C THR A 220 -34.11 36.70 -22.27
N PRO A 221 -33.24 37.66 -22.62
CA PRO A 221 -33.43 39.04 -22.21
C PRO A 221 -34.61 39.63 -23.00
N SER A 222 -35.58 40.15 -22.27
CA SER A 222 -36.66 41.02 -22.77
C SER A 222 -36.18 42.45 -22.92
#